data_AF-A0A8H6E541-F1
#
_entry.id   AF-A0A8H6E541-F1
#
_cell.length_a   1.000
_cell.length_b   1.000
_cell.length_c   1.000
_cell.angle_alpha   90.00
_cell.angle_beta   90.00
_cell.angle_gamma   90.00
#
_symmetry.space_group_name_H-M   'P 1'
#
loop_
_entity.id
_entity.type
_entity.pdbx_description
1 polymer ?
#
loop_
_entity_poly.entity_id
_entity_poly.type
_entity_poly.pdbx_seq_one_letter_code
_entity_poly.pdbx_strand_id
1 'polypeptide(L)'
;MCSGPSKITTPAYVVADGDDHGIHTRGILNGFMGISSKEKWLKVLGQKKWRYFFEPEGVRHQEAFFQKFLKGERHSEIDTEGNGQKYLDVTNAKLVDNNPSHIAMASYNPEITDDGVRFHYTFATDTELTGNMRLRL
;
A
#
# COMPACT_ATOMS: atom_id res chain seq x y z
N MET A 1 -30.93 1.57 13.98
CA MET A 1 -29.46 1.66 14.14
C MET A 1 -28.82 1.17 12.85
N CYS A 2 -28.32 2.07 12.00
CA CYS A 2 -27.57 1.65 10.80
C CYS A 2 -26.26 1.01 11.24
N SER A 3 -26.10 -0.28 11.00
CA SER A 3 -24.85 -1.00 11.23
C SER A 3 -23.74 -0.38 10.39
N GLY A 4 -22.79 0.27 11.05
CA GLY A 4 -21.58 0.80 10.38
C GLY A 4 -20.73 -0.31 9.75
N PRO A 5 -19.70 0.07 8.97
CA PRO A 5 -18.85 -0.87 8.23
C PRO A 5 -18.09 -1.85 9.12
N SER A 6 -17.96 -1.59 10.42
CA SER A 6 -17.21 -2.42 11.38
C SER A 6 -17.72 -3.84 11.55
N LYS A 7 -18.95 -4.14 11.10
CA LYS A 7 -19.48 -5.52 11.10
C LYS A 7 -19.04 -6.34 9.89
N ILE A 8 -18.44 -5.72 8.87
CA ILE A 8 -17.97 -6.42 7.67
C ILE A 8 -16.61 -7.03 7.99
N THR A 9 -16.56 -8.36 8.01
CA THR A 9 -15.34 -9.15 8.27
C THR A 9 -14.87 -9.96 7.06
N THR A 10 -15.64 -9.96 5.97
CA THR A 10 -15.35 -10.67 4.73
C THR A 10 -14.09 -10.10 4.06
N PRO A 11 -13.24 -10.94 3.43
CA PRO A 11 -12.12 -10.46 2.61
C PRO A 11 -12.56 -9.42 1.59
N ALA A 12 -11.74 -8.39 1.38
CA ALA A 12 -12.11 -7.24 0.55
C ALA A 12 -10.95 -6.74 -0.31
N TYR A 13 -11.14 -6.73 -1.64
CA TYR A 13 -10.30 -6.01 -2.57
C TYR A 13 -11.01 -4.73 -3.00
N VAL A 14 -10.49 -3.58 -2.57
CA VAL A 14 -11.13 -2.28 -2.78
C VAL A 14 -10.30 -1.46 -3.76
N VAL A 15 -10.94 -0.93 -4.80
CA VAL A 15 -10.32 -0.04 -5.77
C VAL A 15 -10.89 1.36 -5.59
N ALA A 16 -10.03 2.34 -5.38
CA ALA A 16 -10.36 3.76 -5.36
C ALA A 16 -9.63 4.45 -6.52
N ASP A 17 -10.20 5.53 -7.03
CA ASP A 17 -9.49 6.42 -7.95
C ASP A 17 -9.57 7.87 -7.45
N GLY A 18 -8.58 8.66 -7.91
CA GLY A 18 -8.52 10.10 -7.66
C GLY A 18 -9.61 10.85 -8.42
N ASP A 19 -9.92 10.47 -9.66
CA ASP A 19 -10.89 11.19 -10.50
C ASP A 19 -12.33 11.22 -9.95
N ASP A 20 -12.69 10.30 -9.03
CA ASP A 20 -13.94 10.27 -8.28
C ASP A 20 -14.02 11.31 -7.13
N HIS A 21 -13.11 12.30 -7.13
CA HIS A 21 -13.09 13.42 -6.19
C HIS A 21 -14.49 14.05 -6.05
N GLY A 22 -15.11 13.86 -4.87
CA GLY A 22 -16.39 14.46 -4.51
C GLY A 22 -17.59 13.51 -4.54
N ILE A 23 -17.47 12.31 -5.13
CA ILE A 23 -18.58 11.34 -5.17
C ILE A 23 -18.24 10.08 -4.37
N HIS A 24 -17.27 9.28 -4.82
CA HIS A 24 -17.04 7.94 -4.25
C HIS A 24 -15.76 7.81 -3.45
N THR A 25 -14.71 8.59 -3.72
CA THR A 25 -13.39 8.42 -3.09
C THR A 25 -13.47 8.44 -1.55
N ARG A 26 -14.18 9.41 -0.97
CA ARG A 26 -14.35 9.51 0.50
C ARG A 26 -15.10 8.32 1.09
N GLY A 27 -16.16 7.86 0.41
CA GLY A 27 -16.97 6.72 0.87
C GLY A 27 -16.20 5.41 0.79
N ILE A 28 -15.45 5.20 -0.30
CA ILE A 28 -14.61 4.02 -0.52
C ILE A 28 -13.51 3.94 0.55
N LEU A 29 -12.78 5.04 0.78
CA LEU A 29 -11.71 5.09 1.78
C LEU A 29 -12.25 4.89 3.20
N ASN A 30 -13.35 5.55 3.56
CA ASN A 30 -13.98 5.36 4.88
C ASN A 30 -14.55 3.95 5.06
N GLY A 31 -15.09 3.35 4.00
CA GLY A 31 -15.52 1.95 4.00
C GLY A 31 -14.34 1.03 4.25
N PHE A 32 -13.26 1.17 3.48
CA PHE A 32 -12.04 0.39 3.63
C PHE A 32 -11.41 0.51 5.03
N MET A 33 -11.32 1.73 5.56
CA MET A 33 -10.84 1.94 6.93
C MET A 33 -11.78 1.34 7.97
N GLY A 34 -13.09 1.44 7.73
CA GLY A 34 -14.13 1.05 8.68
C GLY A 34 -14.45 -0.44 8.75
N ILE A 35 -14.10 -1.24 7.73
CA ILE A 35 -14.32 -2.70 7.78
C ILE A 35 -13.32 -3.39 8.72
N SER A 36 -13.79 -4.42 9.42
CA SER A 36 -13.03 -5.25 10.36
C SER A 36 -12.38 -6.47 9.69
N SER A 37 -12.40 -6.54 8.36
CA SER A 37 -11.72 -7.59 7.60
C SER A 37 -10.21 -7.57 7.86
N LYS A 38 -9.66 -8.75 8.19
CA LYS A 38 -8.22 -8.96 8.37
C LYS A 38 -7.48 -9.07 7.04
N GLU A 39 -8.19 -9.48 5.99
CA GLU A 39 -7.69 -9.69 4.64
C GLU A 39 -8.32 -8.65 3.72
N LYS A 40 -7.74 -7.44 3.73
CA LYS A 40 -8.23 -6.32 2.95
C LYS A 40 -7.11 -5.58 2.24
N TRP A 41 -7.34 -5.26 0.97
CA TRP A 41 -6.40 -4.55 0.10
C TRP A 41 -7.06 -3.33 -0.50
N LEU A 42 -6.27 -2.27 -0.70
CA LEU A 42 -6.72 -1.02 -1.32
C LEU A 42 -5.77 -0.68 -2.48
N LYS A 43 -6.32 -0.65 -3.70
CA LYS A 43 -5.66 -0.10 -4.89
C LYS A 43 -6.13 1.33 -5.09
N VAL A 44 -5.23 2.30 -5.12
CA VAL A 44 -5.55 3.70 -5.43
C VAL A 44 -4.99 4.05 -6.80
N LEU A 45 -5.86 4.45 -7.73
CA LEU A 45 -5.52 4.72 -9.11
C LEU A 45 -5.48 6.23 -9.37
N GLY A 46 -4.49 6.68 -10.14
CA GLY A 46 -4.44 8.04 -10.71
C GLY A 46 -5.17 8.17 -12.04
N GLN A 47 -5.97 7.18 -12.42
CA GLN A 47 -6.76 7.09 -13.65
C GLN A 47 -8.15 6.56 -13.30
N LYS A 48 -9.16 6.79 -14.15
CA LYS A 48 -10.53 6.31 -13.95
C LYS A 48 -10.60 4.80 -13.66
N LYS A 49 -11.23 4.40 -12.54
CA LYS A 49 -11.39 2.98 -12.13
C LYS A 49 -12.00 2.07 -13.19
N TRP A 50 -12.93 2.59 -14.02
CA TRP A 50 -13.59 1.80 -15.06
C TRP A 50 -12.61 1.27 -16.09
N ARG A 51 -11.58 2.05 -16.40
CA ARG A 51 -10.53 1.63 -17.32
C ARG A 51 -9.73 0.46 -16.72
N TYR A 52 -9.25 0.64 -15.49
CA TYR A 52 -8.53 -0.39 -14.76
C TYR A 52 -9.33 -1.68 -14.61
N PHE A 53 -10.64 -1.58 -14.36
CA PHE A 53 -11.53 -2.73 -14.19
C PHE A 53 -11.51 -3.69 -15.39
N PHE A 54 -11.36 -3.18 -16.61
CA PHE A 54 -11.32 -3.96 -17.85
C PHE A 54 -9.91 -4.18 -18.41
N GLU A 55 -8.89 -3.53 -17.85
CA GLU A 55 -7.52 -3.74 -18.29
C GLU A 55 -7.02 -5.13 -17.84
N PRO A 56 -6.16 -5.79 -18.63
CA PRO A 56 -5.65 -7.12 -18.30
C PRO A 56 -5.08 -7.21 -16.88
N GLU A 57 -4.41 -6.16 -16.40
CA GLU A 57 -3.90 -6.08 -15.03
C GLU A 57 -5.04 -6.15 -13.99
N GLY A 58 -6.08 -5.32 -14.12
CA GLY A 58 -7.20 -5.31 -13.19
C GLY A 58 -7.98 -6.62 -13.22
N VAL A 59 -8.09 -7.27 -14.39
CA VAL A 59 -8.68 -8.61 -14.52
C VAL A 59 -7.83 -9.65 -13.79
N ARG A 60 -6.50 -9.66 -13.96
CA ARG A 60 -5.59 -10.58 -13.24
C ARG A 60 -5.70 -10.43 -11.73
N HIS A 61 -5.71 -9.21 -11.21
CA HIS A 61 -5.83 -8.99 -9.76
C HIS A 61 -7.21 -9.41 -9.21
N GLN A 62 -8.29 -9.15 -9.95
CA GLN A 62 -9.62 -9.66 -9.60
C GLN A 62 -9.64 -11.19 -9.58
N GLU A 63 -9.07 -11.82 -10.60
CA GLU A 63 -8.99 -13.27 -10.69
C GLU A 63 -8.17 -13.84 -9.53
N ALA A 64 -6.99 -13.28 -9.23
CA ALA A 64 -6.15 -13.71 -8.13
C ALA A 64 -6.85 -13.58 -6.76
N PHE A 65 -7.63 -12.52 -6.55
CA PHE A 65 -8.46 -12.36 -5.36
C PHE A 65 -9.50 -13.50 -5.25
N PHE A 66 -10.23 -13.77 -6.33
CA PHE A 66 -11.26 -14.81 -6.32
C PHE A 66 -10.68 -16.22 -6.27
N GLN A 67 -9.54 -16.48 -6.91
CA GLN A 67 -8.83 -17.76 -6.81
C GLN A 67 -8.49 -18.07 -5.35
N LYS A 68 -7.95 -17.10 -4.61
CA LYS A 68 -7.66 -17.26 -3.18
C LYS A 68 -8.92 -17.60 -2.36
N PHE A 69 -9.95 -16.76 -2.43
CA PHE A 69 -11.07 -16.85 -1.50
C PHE A 69 -12.21 -17.78 -1.93
N LEU A 70 -12.36 -18.04 -3.23
CA LEU A 70 -13.41 -18.91 -3.76
C LEU A 70 -12.89 -20.30 -4.15
N LYS A 71 -11.64 -20.42 -4.61
CA LYS A 71 -11.03 -21.72 -4.94
C LYS A 71 -10.13 -22.27 -3.83
N GLY A 72 -9.89 -21.48 -2.76
CA GLY A 72 -9.12 -21.93 -1.60
C GLY A 72 -7.61 -22.01 -1.85
N GLU A 73 -7.11 -21.29 -2.85
CA GLU A 73 -5.67 -21.21 -3.11
C GLU A 73 -4.96 -20.49 -1.96
N ARG A 74 -3.89 -21.09 -1.42
CA ARG A 74 -3.17 -20.53 -0.26
C ARG A 74 -2.36 -19.28 -0.59
N HIS A 75 -2.01 -19.07 -1.86
CA HIS A 75 -1.18 -17.97 -2.30
C HIS A 75 -1.61 -17.57 -3.71
N SER A 76 -1.88 -16.29 -3.91
CA SER A 76 -2.17 -15.71 -5.23
C SER A 76 -1.49 -14.36 -5.39
N GLU A 77 -1.53 -13.77 -6.58
CA GLU A 77 -0.87 -12.49 -6.91
C GLU A 77 -1.35 -11.31 -6.03
N ILE A 78 -2.49 -11.43 -5.32
CA ILE A 78 -2.89 -10.44 -4.32
C ILE A 78 -2.11 -10.55 -2.98
N ASP A 79 -1.48 -11.70 -2.74
CA ASP A 79 -0.68 -11.99 -1.54
C ASP A 79 0.80 -11.72 -1.74
N THR A 80 1.23 -11.26 -2.92
CA THR A 80 2.57 -10.71 -3.10
C THR A 80 2.70 -9.37 -2.39
N GLU A 81 2.52 -9.40 -1.07
CA GLU A 81 3.16 -8.50 -0.14
C GLU A 81 4.65 -8.82 -0.20
N GLY A 82 5.38 -8.16 -1.11
CA GLY A 82 6.79 -7.98 -0.85
C GLY A 82 6.90 -7.35 0.53
N ASN A 83 7.45 -8.07 1.52
CA ASN A 83 7.78 -7.49 2.81
C ASN A 83 8.81 -6.38 2.55
N GLY A 84 8.30 -5.19 2.24
CA GLY A 84 9.06 -4.03 1.80
C GLY A 84 9.74 -3.32 2.95
N GLN A 85 9.99 -4.01 4.08
CA GLN A 85 10.77 -3.43 5.16
C GLN A 85 12.13 -3.03 4.62
N LYS A 86 12.41 -1.73 4.69
CA LYS A 86 13.70 -1.14 4.38
C LYS A 86 14.28 -0.56 5.67
N TYR A 87 15.57 -0.66 5.82
CA TYR A 87 16.32 -0.10 6.92
C TYR A 87 17.00 1.19 6.47
N LEU A 88 17.14 2.14 7.41
CA LEU A 88 17.81 3.40 7.17
C LEU A 88 19.32 3.19 7.32
N ASP A 89 20.06 3.25 6.21
CA ASP A 89 21.51 3.36 6.23
C ASP A 89 21.91 4.84 6.22
N VAL A 90 22.20 5.33 7.42
CA VAL A 90 22.59 6.71 7.67
C VAL A 90 23.93 7.06 7.01
N THR A 91 24.84 6.11 6.89
CA THR A 91 26.18 6.33 6.35
C THR A 91 26.13 6.65 4.86
N ASN A 92 25.26 5.95 4.14
CA ASN A 92 25.13 6.05 2.70
C ASN A 92 23.90 6.83 2.24
N ALA A 93 23.09 7.35 3.16
CA ALA A 93 21.82 8.02 2.88
C ALA A 93 20.89 7.17 1.99
N LYS A 94 20.82 5.86 2.28
CA LYS A 94 20.07 4.88 1.49
C LYS A 94 19.10 4.09 2.33
N LEU A 95 18.01 3.68 1.70
CA LEU A 95 17.17 2.60 2.20
C LEU A 95 17.77 1.28 1.71
N VAL A 96 17.93 0.31 2.61
CA VAL A 96 18.54 -1.00 2.31
C VAL A 96 17.65 -2.14 2.76
N ASP A 97 17.72 -3.28 2.07
CA ASP A 97 16.90 -4.47 2.41
C ASP A 97 17.35 -5.17 3.70
N ASN A 98 18.63 -5.03 4.05
CA ASN A 98 19.23 -5.70 5.21
C ASN A 98 19.53 -4.69 6.32
N ASN A 99 19.33 -5.09 7.57
CA ASN A 99 19.65 -4.24 8.72
C ASN A 99 21.16 -3.91 8.75
N PRO A 100 21.57 -2.63 8.79
CA PRO A 100 22.97 -2.25 8.92
C PRO A 100 23.60 -2.87 10.17
N SER A 101 24.83 -3.37 10.05
CA SER A 101 25.57 -4.02 11.15
C SER A 101 26.19 -3.04 12.16
N HIS A 102 26.18 -1.74 11.86
CA HIS A 102 26.78 -0.70 12.69
C HIS A 102 25.78 0.42 12.97
N ILE A 103 25.82 0.94 14.20
CA ILE A 103 24.98 2.07 14.63
C ILE A 103 25.57 3.35 14.05
N ALA A 104 24.72 4.16 13.41
CA ALA A 104 25.05 5.48 12.90
C ALA A 104 23.93 6.47 13.23
N MET A 105 24.29 7.75 13.34
CA MET A 105 23.37 8.83 13.72
C MET A 105 23.50 9.98 12.72
N ALA A 106 22.37 10.57 12.34
CA ALA A 106 22.33 11.80 11.55
C ALA A 106 21.61 12.90 12.31
N SER A 107 22.00 14.13 12.02
CA SER A 107 21.41 15.35 12.56
C SER A 107 21.07 16.30 11.42
N TYR A 108 20.07 17.16 11.63
CA TYR A 108 19.73 18.25 10.74
C TYR A 108 19.40 19.49 11.57
N ASN A 109 19.48 20.67 10.96
CA ASN A 109 19.12 21.93 11.60
C ASN A 109 17.68 22.33 11.20
N PRO A 110 16.72 22.35 12.13
CA PRO A 110 15.33 22.68 11.82
C PRO A 110 15.12 24.16 11.44
N GLU A 111 16.08 25.04 11.75
CA GLU A 111 16.00 26.48 11.46
C GLU A 111 16.41 26.81 10.01
N ILE A 112 17.01 25.86 9.28
CA ILE A 112 17.42 26.05 7.90
C ILE A 112 16.37 25.44 6.98
N THR A 113 15.74 26.28 6.16
CA THR A 113 14.83 25.82 5.11
C THR A 113 15.59 24.90 4.15
N ASP A 114 15.04 23.71 3.94
CA ASP A 114 15.58 22.63 3.09
C ASP A 114 16.75 21.80 3.68
N ASP A 115 17.11 22.00 4.95
CA ASP A 115 17.99 21.07 5.66
C ASP A 115 17.20 19.86 6.19
N GLY A 116 17.76 18.66 6.05
CA GLY A 116 17.07 17.43 6.40
C GLY A 116 17.83 16.17 5.98
N VAL A 117 17.56 15.08 6.69
CA VAL A 117 18.12 13.76 6.38
C VAL A 117 17.24 13.08 5.34
N ARG A 118 17.81 12.75 4.19
CA ARG A 118 17.09 12.10 3.07
C ARG A 118 17.67 10.71 2.82
N PHE A 119 16.80 9.76 2.50
CA PHE A 119 17.18 8.40 2.16
C PHE A 119 16.59 8.01 0.82
N HIS A 120 17.39 7.37 -0.03
CA HIS A 120 16.98 6.97 -1.37
C HIS A 120 16.93 5.45 -1.53
N TYR A 121 15.93 4.95 -2.26
CA TYR A 121 15.83 3.58 -2.74
C TYR A 121 15.60 3.58 -4.25
N THR A 122 16.28 2.67 -4.96
CA THR A 122 16.05 2.45 -6.39
C THR A 122 15.51 1.04 -6.56
N PHE A 123 14.31 0.91 -7.14
CA PHE A 123 13.74 -0.39 -7.46
C PHE A 123 14.48 -1.02 -8.64
N ALA A 124 14.82 -2.31 -8.52
CA ALA A 124 15.49 -3.06 -9.59
C ALA A 124 14.54 -3.42 -10.74
N THR A 125 13.24 -3.47 -10.45
CA THR A 125 12.17 -3.80 -11.39
C THR A 125 10.99 -2.87 -11.14
N ASP A 126 10.08 -2.76 -12.10
CA ASP A 126 8.80 -2.07 -11.89
C ASP A 126 8.12 -2.62 -10.64
N THR A 127 7.86 -1.73 -9.67
CA THR A 127 7.40 -2.12 -8.34
C THR A 127 6.21 -1.26 -7.95
N GLU A 128 5.14 -1.93 -7.52
CA GLU A 128 3.96 -1.27 -7.00
C GLU A 128 4.08 -1.07 -5.47
N LEU A 129 3.77 0.13 -4.99
CA LEU A 129 3.63 0.42 -3.57
C LEU A 129 2.15 0.64 -3.25
N THR A 130 1.54 -0.30 -2.51
CA THR A 130 0.14 -0.21 -2.10
C THR A 130 0.02 -0.22 -0.57
N GLY A 131 -1.05 0.42 -0.07
CA GLY A 131 -1.35 0.47 1.36
C GLY A 131 -0.58 1.55 2.13
N ASN A 132 -0.50 1.36 3.46
CA ASN A 132 0.07 2.34 4.37
C ASN A 132 1.58 2.13 4.54
N MET A 133 2.35 3.20 4.40
CA MET A 133 3.77 3.22 4.76
C MET A 133 3.95 3.63 6.22
N ARG A 134 4.82 2.91 6.95
CA ARG A 134 5.14 3.21 8.35
C ARG A 134 6.64 3.41 8.50
N LEU A 135 7.05 4.63 8.85
CA LEU A 135 8.41 4.93 9.28
C LEU A 135 8.55 4.69 10.79
N ARG A 136 9.64 4.05 11.18
CA ARG A 136 10.07 3.95 12.59
C ARG A 136 11.44 4.61 12.70
N LEU A 137 11.54 5.59 13.60
CA LEU A 137 12.77 6.28 13.99
C LEU A 137 13.10 5.92 15.43
#